data_AF-A0A348VZ24-F1
#
_entry.id   AF-A0A348VZ24-F1
#
_cell.length_a   1.000
_cell.length_b   1.000
_cell.length_c   1.000
_cell.angle_alpha   90.00
_cell.angle_beta   90.00
_cell.angle_gamma   90.00
#
_symmetry.space_group_name_H-M   'P 1'
#
loop_
_entity.id
_entity.type
_entity.pdbx_description
1 polymer ?
#
loop_
_entity_poly.entity_id
_entity_poly.type
_entity_poly.pdbx_seq_one_letter_code
_entity_poly.pdbx_strand_id
1 'polypeptide(L)'
;MEKKSKRVLKIIVTSLFTFLSAVIIFESCLDGETSAKQSKFIANTIEKVLLKINPPKKVEVKDIEINNTQTNYPTNYSFKLDYSIFPSEATDHSVSFESSNSNVVSISNDGVVNIKNITSNTEDFFIKVISNSNNDVSKVYNFNVSKYYPTDIRLLLDNYSSVTNESSIVLYNSFPCHFDIDFIGNNYVTEKEYSLDYDKDYLSVENGYLTPLKKGKTSINLTTYNLNKQYEVNITENPDKDKVITSLKLDSNELQVYATSKVKIFNNEVEIKQNFVLSSSNLNIVSVDSNARTIIAVSAGEATITLYGNNGEILNTKIKVIEHLNKPIVTIPGLNNNLLDLKIYDKVPLFISFPEETTYKSYSVIIDDTSIITLNDNIISAIKDGSTTLRVKLNNENENYTVEINVVVRQSTISNFSKFAFLIRKSIGHLMSFFALGLLAFLTFYLSFGKSYKTLFVILYGFTIAGLSELIQILTPGRYGTIQDVGIDCLGYYAAIVLLSIIFGLELLIKYLKSKKNN
;
A
#
# COMPACT_ATOMS: atom_id res chain seq x y z
N MET A 1 23.54 67.10 0.63
CA MET A 1 24.42 65.92 0.43
C MET A 1 25.78 66.39 -0.06
N GLU A 2 26.83 66.09 0.70
CA GLU A 2 28.21 66.28 0.29
C GLU A 2 28.53 65.51 -1.00
N LYS A 3 29.48 66.02 -1.79
CA LYS A 3 29.87 65.48 -3.11
C LYS A 3 30.30 64.00 -3.04
N LYS A 4 30.87 63.57 -1.91
CA LYS A 4 31.27 62.19 -1.62
C LYS A 4 30.07 61.25 -1.41
N SER A 5 29.06 61.69 -0.66
CA SER A 5 27.82 60.93 -0.40
C SER A 5 27.01 60.67 -1.68
N LYS A 6 26.94 61.63 -2.61
CA LYS A 6 26.26 61.42 -3.91
C LYS A 6 26.95 60.38 -4.78
N ARG A 7 28.29 60.32 -4.73
CA ARG A 7 29.09 59.37 -5.51
C ARG A 7 28.90 57.94 -5.01
N VAL A 8 28.87 57.75 -3.69
CA VAL A 8 28.64 56.44 -3.06
C VAL A 8 27.22 55.94 -3.37
N LEU A 9 26.20 56.79 -3.21
CA LEU A 9 24.81 56.42 -3.52
C LEU A 9 24.64 56.02 -5.00
N LYS A 10 25.26 56.76 -5.92
CA LYS A 10 25.25 56.42 -7.36
C LYS A 10 25.80 55.01 -7.61
N ILE A 11 26.93 54.66 -6.99
CA ILE A 11 27.55 53.34 -7.17
C ILE A 11 26.61 52.25 -6.65
N ILE A 12 26.07 52.40 -5.43
CA ILE A 12 25.18 51.41 -4.83
C ILE A 12 23.94 51.16 -5.70
N VAL A 13 23.25 52.22 -6.11
CA VAL A 13 22.02 52.10 -6.90
C VAL A 13 22.31 51.50 -8.28
N THR A 14 23.41 51.90 -8.92
CA THR A 14 23.81 51.34 -10.23
C THR A 14 24.16 49.86 -10.10
N SER A 15 24.88 49.46 -9.06
CA SER A 15 25.21 48.06 -8.80
C SER A 15 23.96 47.21 -8.54
N LEU A 16 23.02 47.70 -7.73
CA LEU A 16 21.74 47.04 -7.49
C LEU A 16 20.91 46.90 -8.76
N PHE A 17 20.86 47.95 -9.58
CA PHE A 17 20.19 47.93 -10.89
C PHE A 17 20.79 46.83 -11.77
N THR A 18 22.12 46.82 -11.97
CA THR A 18 22.78 45.82 -12.81
C THR A 18 22.60 44.40 -12.28
N PHE A 19 22.65 44.22 -10.95
CA PHE A 19 22.45 42.93 -10.32
C PHE A 19 21.03 42.41 -10.54
N LEU A 20 20.01 43.24 -10.30
CA LEU A 20 18.61 42.84 -10.50
C LEU A 20 18.31 42.53 -11.97
N SER A 21 18.85 43.30 -12.92
CA SER A 21 18.75 42.97 -14.35
C SER A 21 19.34 41.61 -14.67
N ALA A 22 20.50 41.29 -14.12
CA ALA A 22 21.15 39.99 -14.32
C ALA A 22 20.33 38.84 -13.69
N VAL A 23 19.75 39.06 -12.51
CA VAL A 23 18.86 38.08 -11.86
C VAL A 23 17.62 37.81 -12.71
N ILE A 24 16.97 38.84 -13.26
CA ILE A 24 15.79 38.66 -14.11
C ILE A 24 16.12 37.83 -15.36
N ILE A 25 17.26 38.11 -16.00
CA ILE A 25 17.73 37.32 -17.14
C ILE A 25 18.02 35.87 -16.72
N PHE A 26 18.71 35.68 -15.60
CA PHE A 26 19.04 34.35 -15.09
C PHE A 26 17.79 33.53 -14.76
N GLU A 27 16.81 34.11 -14.06
CA GLU A 27 15.54 33.47 -13.73
C GLU A 27 14.72 33.12 -14.99
N SER A 28 14.90 33.88 -16.08
CA SER A 28 14.27 33.58 -17.37
C SER A 28 14.83 32.32 -18.04
N CYS A 29 16.05 31.92 -17.70
CA CYS A 29 16.69 30.69 -18.19
C CYS A 29 16.30 29.44 -17.39
N LEU A 30 15.58 29.57 -16.27
CA LEU A 30 15.18 28.43 -15.44
C LEU A 30 14.01 27.67 -16.07
N ASP A 31 14.10 26.34 -16.05
CA ASP A 31 13.07 25.46 -16.58
C ASP A 31 11.72 25.65 -15.88
N GLY A 32 10.66 25.24 -16.60
CA GLY A 32 9.28 25.36 -16.16
C GLY A 32 9.03 24.78 -14.77
N GLU A 33 9.62 23.62 -14.48
CA GLU A 33 9.43 22.89 -13.23
C GLU A 33 10.13 23.58 -12.06
N THR A 34 11.39 24.00 -12.24
CA THR A 34 12.18 24.67 -11.20
C THR A 34 11.55 25.98 -10.76
N SER A 35 11.11 26.83 -11.68
CA SER A 35 10.47 28.09 -11.25
C SER A 35 9.01 27.90 -10.77
N ALA A 36 8.33 26.82 -11.20
CA ALA A 36 7.07 26.42 -10.54
C ALA A 36 7.30 25.98 -9.08
N LYS A 37 8.40 25.27 -8.78
CA LYS A 37 8.79 24.88 -7.42
C LYS A 37 9.01 26.10 -6.52
N GLN A 38 9.73 27.13 -6.99
CA GLN A 38 9.94 28.37 -6.23
C GLN A 38 8.60 29.07 -5.89
N SER A 39 7.71 29.18 -6.86
CA SER A 39 6.39 29.83 -6.66
C SER A 39 5.52 29.03 -5.67
N LYS A 40 5.54 27.70 -5.77
CA LYS A 40 4.88 26.81 -4.80
C LYS A 40 5.50 26.93 -3.41
N PHE A 41 6.82 27.08 -3.29
CA PHE A 41 7.49 27.28 -2.00
C PHE A 41 7.03 28.57 -1.30
N ILE A 42 6.96 29.67 -2.03
CA ILE A 42 6.46 30.95 -1.49
C ILE A 42 4.98 30.84 -1.13
N ALA A 43 4.16 30.25 -2.00
CA ALA A 43 2.75 30.01 -1.74
C ALA A 43 2.53 29.17 -0.46
N ASN A 44 3.31 28.09 -0.30
CA ASN A 44 3.32 27.24 0.90
C ASN A 44 3.71 28.02 2.16
N THR A 45 4.64 28.96 2.05
CA THR A 45 5.08 29.78 3.17
C THR A 45 3.99 30.76 3.61
N ILE A 46 3.32 31.41 2.65
CA ILE A 46 2.19 32.31 2.91
C ILE A 46 1.01 31.54 3.52
N GLU A 47 0.74 30.34 3.00
CA GLU A 47 -0.30 29.47 3.54
C GLU A 47 -0.04 29.08 5.00
N LYS A 48 1.20 28.68 5.34
CA LYS A 48 1.59 28.40 6.73
C LYS A 48 1.35 29.59 7.66
N VAL A 49 1.55 30.81 7.17
CA VAL A 49 1.29 32.04 7.94
C VAL A 49 -0.22 32.26 8.08
N LEU A 50 -1.00 32.08 7.02
CA LEU A 50 -2.46 32.18 7.05
C LEU A 50 -3.09 31.19 8.05
N LEU A 51 -2.60 29.94 8.09
CA LEU A 51 -3.05 28.91 9.05
C LEU A 51 -2.78 29.30 10.51
N LYS A 52 -1.69 30.01 10.78
CA LYS A 52 -1.39 30.52 12.12
C LYS A 52 -2.31 31.67 12.52
N ILE A 53 -2.72 32.49 11.56
CA ILE A 53 -3.56 33.67 11.79
C ILE A 53 -5.03 33.28 11.94
N ASN A 54 -5.51 32.32 11.14
CA ASN A 54 -6.89 31.85 11.16
C ASN A 54 -6.94 30.32 11.01
N PRO A 55 -6.77 29.57 12.11
CA PRO A 55 -6.85 28.11 12.05
C PRO A 55 -8.25 27.65 11.62
N PRO A 56 -8.36 26.55 10.88
CA PRO A 56 -9.67 25.97 10.56
C PRO A 56 -10.42 25.67 11.85
N LYS A 57 -11.73 25.98 11.85
CA LYS A 57 -12.61 25.74 13.00
C LYS A 57 -12.63 24.24 13.27
N LYS A 58 -12.18 23.82 14.47
CA LYS A 58 -12.28 22.44 14.93
C LYS A 58 -13.75 22.03 14.96
N VAL A 59 -14.08 20.98 14.22
CA VAL A 59 -15.39 20.31 14.25
C VAL A 59 -15.23 19.07 15.12
N GLU A 60 -15.92 19.06 16.25
CA GLU A 60 -15.85 17.95 17.20
C GLU A 60 -16.74 16.79 16.76
N VAL A 61 -16.28 15.58 17.05
CA VAL A 61 -17.08 14.36 16.92
C VAL A 61 -18.23 14.41 17.92
N LYS A 62 -19.43 14.04 17.44
CA LYS A 62 -20.67 14.05 18.21
C LYS A 62 -21.31 12.67 18.35
N ASP A 63 -21.13 11.80 17.37
CA ASP A 63 -21.71 10.45 17.40
C ASP A 63 -20.85 9.44 16.63
N ILE A 64 -21.03 8.16 16.96
CA ILE A 64 -20.47 7.01 16.26
C ILE A 64 -21.62 6.04 15.98
N GLU A 65 -21.78 5.65 14.72
CA GLU A 65 -22.74 4.63 14.29
C GLU A 65 -21.99 3.36 13.92
N ILE A 66 -22.50 2.19 14.31
CA ILE A 66 -21.96 0.89 13.90
C ILE A 66 -22.87 0.33 12.83
N ASN A 67 -22.29 0.01 11.68
CA ASN A 67 -23.02 -0.40 10.47
C ASN A 67 -23.10 -1.92 10.32
N ASN A 68 -22.37 -2.70 11.12
CA ASN A 68 -22.45 -4.15 11.09
C ASN A 68 -23.86 -4.64 11.42
N THR A 69 -24.39 -5.52 10.57
CA THR A 69 -25.71 -6.14 10.74
C THR A 69 -25.65 -7.56 11.31
N GLN A 70 -24.51 -8.25 11.18
CA GLN A 70 -24.34 -9.64 11.61
C GLN A 70 -23.96 -9.72 13.09
N THR A 71 -24.85 -10.20 13.95
CA THR A 71 -24.57 -10.28 15.39
C THR A 71 -24.08 -11.65 15.87
N ASN A 72 -23.97 -12.66 15.01
CA ASN A 72 -23.51 -14.00 15.38
C ASN A 72 -22.33 -14.44 14.51
N TYR A 73 -21.25 -14.85 15.14
CA TYR A 73 -20.01 -15.26 14.46
C TYR A 73 -19.56 -16.65 14.89
N PRO A 74 -18.95 -17.44 13.98
CA PRO A 74 -18.26 -18.66 14.37
C PRO A 74 -16.98 -18.35 15.17
N THR A 75 -16.51 -19.34 15.91
CA THR A 75 -15.17 -19.31 16.50
C THR A 75 -14.07 -19.38 15.43
N ASN A 76 -12.85 -18.94 15.74
CA ASN A 76 -11.70 -18.88 14.81
C ASN A 76 -12.02 -18.08 13.53
N TYR A 77 -12.79 -17.02 13.68
CA TYR A 77 -13.28 -16.18 12.60
C TYR A 77 -12.76 -14.76 12.73
N SER A 78 -12.64 -14.07 11.60
CA SER A 78 -12.24 -12.66 11.58
C SER A 78 -13.19 -11.84 10.72
N PHE A 79 -13.51 -10.64 11.17
CA PHE A 79 -14.37 -9.71 10.44
C PHE A 79 -13.91 -8.26 10.62
N LYS A 80 -14.36 -7.36 9.74
CA LYS A 80 -14.11 -5.93 9.86
C LYS A 80 -15.26 -5.26 10.62
N LEU A 81 -14.93 -4.51 11.66
CA LEU A 81 -15.90 -3.62 12.31
C LEU A 81 -16.11 -2.40 11.40
N ASP A 82 -17.35 -2.24 10.94
CA ASP A 82 -17.80 -1.14 10.08
C ASP A 82 -18.53 -0.11 10.95
N TYR A 83 -18.01 1.11 10.96
CA TYR A 83 -18.54 2.22 11.74
C TYR A 83 -18.37 3.55 11.01
N SER A 84 -19.20 4.52 11.38
CA SER A 84 -19.20 5.88 10.82
C SER A 84 -19.15 6.91 11.94
N ILE A 85 -18.43 8.00 11.70
CA ILE A 85 -18.23 9.10 12.66
C ILE A 85 -19.01 10.30 12.19
N PHE A 86 -19.79 10.90 13.10
CA PHE A 86 -20.63 12.06 12.80
C PHE A 86 -20.27 13.28 13.66
N PRO A 87 -20.35 14.50 13.09
CA PRO A 87 -20.64 14.77 11.68
C PRO A 87 -19.49 14.34 10.75
N SER A 88 -19.77 14.09 9.47
CA SER A 88 -18.76 13.65 8.48
C SER A 88 -17.62 14.64 8.28
N GLU A 89 -17.81 15.90 8.70
CA GLU A 89 -16.84 16.99 8.64
C GLU A 89 -16.00 17.11 9.92
N ALA A 90 -16.07 16.15 10.84
CA ALA A 90 -15.26 16.15 12.05
C ALA A 90 -13.76 16.27 11.73
N THR A 91 -13.02 17.01 12.55
CA THR A 91 -11.61 17.31 12.27
C THR A 91 -10.67 16.14 12.58
N ASP A 92 -11.11 15.19 13.43
CA ASP A 92 -10.33 14.03 13.86
C ASP A 92 -11.24 12.79 13.94
N HIS A 93 -10.98 11.84 13.04
CA HIS A 93 -11.73 10.60 12.87
C HIS A 93 -11.04 9.40 13.57
N SER A 94 -9.98 9.65 14.34
CA SER A 94 -9.29 8.56 15.03
C SER A 94 -10.15 8.01 16.17
N VAL A 95 -10.12 6.68 16.29
CA VAL A 95 -10.82 5.93 17.34
C VAL A 95 -9.88 5.00 18.06
N SER A 96 -10.29 4.57 19.24
CA SER A 96 -9.71 3.47 19.97
C SER A 96 -10.78 2.42 20.24
N PHE A 97 -10.35 1.18 20.43
CA PHE A 97 -11.24 0.04 20.62
C PHE A 97 -10.97 -0.63 21.96
N GLU A 98 -12.04 -1.07 22.61
CA GLU A 98 -12.00 -1.85 23.84
C GLU A 98 -12.84 -3.11 23.66
N SER A 99 -12.30 -4.27 24.00
CA SER A 99 -12.97 -5.57 23.89
C SER A 99 -13.40 -6.06 25.28
N SER A 100 -14.57 -6.68 25.38
CA SER A 100 -15.05 -7.30 26.62
C SER A 100 -14.14 -8.42 27.13
N ASN A 101 -13.41 -9.09 26.23
CA ASN A 101 -12.42 -10.10 26.56
C ASN A 101 -11.34 -10.18 25.46
N SER A 102 -10.23 -9.48 25.67
CA SER A 102 -9.11 -9.40 24.73
C SER A 102 -8.36 -10.71 24.50
N ASN A 103 -8.53 -11.71 25.38
CA ASN A 103 -7.92 -13.03 25.20
C ASN A 103 -8.60 -13.81 24.06
N VAL A 104 -9.92 -13.62 23.90
CA VAL A 104 -10.75 -14.30 22.89
C VAL A 104 -10.99 -13.41 21.68
N VAL A 105 -11.39 -12.16 21.90
CA VAL A 105 -11.72 -11.19 20.85
C VAL A 105 -10.68 -10.08 20.87
N SER A 106 -9.75 -10.12 19.91
CA SER A 106 -8.80 -9.04 19.69
C SER A 106 -9.23 -8.17 18.53
N ILE A 107 -8.89 -6.88 18.59
CA ILE A 107 -9.17 -5.91 17.52
C ILE A 107 -7.90 -5.14 17.22
N SER A 108 -7.56 -5.04 15.95
CA SER A 108 -6.42 -4.27 15.46
C SER A 108 -6.77 -2.78 15.33
N ASN A 109 -5.75 -1.93 15.19
CA ASN A 109 -5.93 -0.48 15.05
C ASN A 109 -6.73 -0.09 13.80
N ASP A 110 -6.76 -0.93 12.78
CA ASP A 110 -7.56 -0.71 11.59
C ASP A 110 -9.00 -1.23 11.74
N GLY A 111 -9.37 -1.88 12.85
CA GLY A 111 -10.73 -2.35 13.11
C GLY A 111 -11.02 -3.78 12.63
N VAL A 112 -10.00 -4.61 12.38
CA VAL A 112 -10.18 -6.04 12.14
C VAL A 112 -10.29 -6.78 13.47
N VAL A 113 -11.43 -7.44 13.66
CA VAL A 113 -11.73 -8.27 14.82
C VAL A 113 -11.32 -9.70 14.54
N ASN A 114 -10.53 -10.29 15.43
CA ASN A 114 -10.14 -11.70 15.39
C ASN A 114 -10.73 -12.41 16.61
N ILE A 115 -11.53 -13.44 16.33
CA ILE A 115 -12.17 -14.28 17.33
C ILE A 115 -11.38 -15.59 17.43
N LYS A 116 -10.89 -15.90 18.64
CA LYS A 116 -10.25 -17.19 18.95
C LYS A 116 -11.26 -18.20 19.48
N ASN A 117 -10.75 -19.39 19.82
CA ASN A 117 -11.55 -20.44 20.42
C ASN A 117 -12.26 -20.02 21.72
N ILE A 118 -13.55 -20.34 21.80
CA ILE A 118 -14.38 -20.17 23.00
C ILE A 118 -14.48 -21.48 23.78
N THR A 119 -14.80 -21.38 25.06
CA THR A 119 -14.90 -22.56 25.94
C THR A 119 -16.28 -23.21 25.84
N SER A 120 -17.32 -22.38 25.86
CA SER A 120 -18.72 -22.83 25.78
C SER A 120 -19.19 -22.98 24.34
N ASN A 121 -20.40 -23.53 24.14
CA ASN A 121 -21.00 -23.61 22.80
C ASN A 121 -21.35 -22.22 22.24
N THR A 122 -21.73 -21.28 23.11
CA THR A 122 -22.04 -19.90 22.76
C THR A 122 -21.58 -18.96 23.88
N GLU A 123 -20.95 -17.85 23.54
CA GLU A 123 -20.52 -16.80 24.47
C GLU A 123 -20.80 -15.40 23.87
N ASP A 124 -21.21 -14.45 24.71
CA ASP A 124 -21.52 -13.07 24.29
C ASP A 124 -20.31 -12.15 24.50
N PHE A 125 -20.05 -11.27 23.52
CA PHE A 125 -18.95 -10.32 23.54
C PHE A 125 -19.43 -8.92 23.14
N PHE A 126 -18.64 -7.92 23.51
CA PHE A 126 -18.81 -6.59 22.99
C PHE A 126 -17.48 -5.93 22.63
N ILE A 127 -17.55 -5.04 21.64
CA ILE A 127 -16.47 -4.11 21.30
C ILE A 127 -17.00 -2.69 21.45
N LYS A 128 -16.29 -1.86 22.21
CA LYS A 128 -16.59 -0.44 22.35
C LYS A 128 -15.65 0.37 21.47
N VAL A 129 -16.22 1.20 20.60
CA VAL A 129 -15.51 2.18 19.77
C VAL A 129 -15.56 3.52 20.47
N ILE A 130 -14.40 4.15 20.69
CA ILE A 130 -14.26 5.40 21.46
C ILE A 130 -13.59 6.43 20.54
N SER A 131 -14.16 7.63 20.41
CA SER A 131 -13.48 8.71 19.68
C SER A 131 -12.30 9.23 20.49
N ASN A 132 -11.11 9.30 19.88
CA ASN A 132 -9.93 9.85 20.57
C ASN A 132 -9.98 11.38 20.69
N SER A 133 -10.82 12.04 19.87
CA SER A 133 -10.98 13.51 19.88
C SER A 133 -11.99 13.98 20.93
N ASN A 134 -12.89 13.09 21.34
CA ASN A 134 -13.88 13.27 22.40
C ASN A 134 -14.22 11.92 23.05
N ASN A 135 -13.55 11.59 24.15
CA ASN A 135 -13.69 10.30 24.83
C ASN A 135 -15.10 10.05 25.41
N ASP A 136 -15.95 11.08 25.50
CA ASP A 136 -17.35 10.92 25.92
C ASP A 136 -18.21 10.32 24.80
N VAL A 137 -17.78 10.42 23.54
CA VAL A 137 -18.46 9.81 22.40
C VAL A 137 -17.95 8.39 22.18
N SER A 138 -18.81 7.42 22.47
CA SER A 138 -18.51 6.01 22.24
C SER A 138 -19.75 5.21 21.84
N LYS A 139 -19.53 4.09 21.14
CA LYS A 139 -20.59 3.15 20.75
C LYS A 139 -20.18 1.72 21.04
N VAL A 140 -21.12 0.89 21.47
CA VAL A 140 -20.90 -0.52 21.80
C VAL A 140 -21.52 -1.39 20.74
N TYR A 141 -20.72 -2.30 20.18
CA TYR A 141 -21.15 -3.39 19.32
C TYR A 141 -21.29 -4.66 20.14
N ASN A 142 -22.49 -5.23 20.23
CA ASN A 142 -22.73 -6.51 20.92
C ASN A 142 -22.92 -7.62 19.89
N PHE A 143 -22.27 -8.75 20.10
CA PHE A 143 -22.38 -9.93 19.24
C PHE A 143 -22.15 -11.21 20.04
N ASN A 144 -22.60 -12.35 19.52
CA ASN A 144 -22.35 -13.65 20.11
C ASN A 144 -21.41 -14.48 19.22
N VAL A 145 -20.63 -15.34 19.84
CA VAL A 145 -19.76 -16.31 19.16
C VAL A 145 -20.28 -17.70 19.44
N SER A 146 -20.40 -18.53 18.40
CA SER A 146 -20.93 -19.90 18.51
C SER A 146 -19.97 -20.94 17.91
N LYS A 147 -19.93 -22.13 18.52
CA LYS A 147 -19.33 -23.33 17.93
C LYS A 147 -20.32 -24.00 16.98
N TYR A 148 -19.84 -24.46 15.84
CA TYR A 148 -20.64 -25.22 14.88
C TYR A 148 -20.04 -26.61 14.68
N TYR A 149 -20.88 -27.61 14.91
CA TYR A 149 -20.54 -29.02 14.85
C TYR A 149 -20.93 -29.62 13.49
N PRO A 150 -20.22 -30.65 13.02
CA PRO A 150 -20.62 -31.39 11.83
C PRO A 150 -21.99 -32.06 12.03
N THR A 151 -22.76 -32.14 10.95
CA THR A 151 -24.04 -32.86 10.87
C THR A 151 -23.90 -34.27 10.29
N ASP A 152 -22.85 -34.53 9.51
CA ASP A 152 -22.45 -35.86 9.02
C ASP A 152 -20.91 -35.91 8.92
N ILE A 153 -20.36 -37.11 8.84
CA ILE A 153 -18.94 -37.36 8.62
C ILE A 153 -18.73 -38.43 7.56
N ARG A 154 -17.65 -38.30 6.80
CA ARG A 154 -17.25 -39.32 5.82
C ARG A 154 -15.76 -39.55 5.82
N LEU A 155 -15.38 -40.81 5.79
CA LEU A 155 -14.02 -41.23 5.45
C LEU A 155 -13.84 -41.12 3.93
N LEU A 156 -12.93 -40.25 3.51
CA LEU A 156 -12.46 -40.14 2.14
C LEU A 156 -11.19 -40.96 1.98
N LEU A 157 -11.07 -41.68 0.88
CA LEU A 157 -9.90 -42.46 0.52
C LEU A 157 -9.45 -42.08 -0.88
N ASP A 158 -8.14 -41.97 -1.09
CA ASP A 158 -7.59 -41.73 -2.41
C ASP A 158 -7.94 -42.88 -3.38
N ASN A 159 -8.00 -42.56 -4.68
CA ASN A 159 -8.62 -43.31 -5.79
C ASN A 159 -8.00 -44.68 -6.17
N TYR A 160 -7.65 -45.52 -5.19
CA TYR A 160 -7.32 -46.94 -5.33
C TYR A 160 -8.24 -47.88 -4.55
N SER A 161 -9.22 -47.34 -3.83
CA SER A 161 -10.28 -48.11 -3.19
C SER A 161 -11.58 -47.91 -3.96
N SER A 162 -12.22 -49.00 -4.38
CA SER A 162 -13.60 -48.92 -4.85
C SER A 162 -14.48 -48.77 -3.61
N VAL A 163 -14.95 -47.55 -3.34
CA VAL A 163 -16.11 -47.34 -2.47
C VAL A 163 -17.31 -47.88 -3.25
N THR A 164 -17.62 -49.15 -3.04
CA THR A 164 -18.69 -49.84 -3.77
C THR A 164 -20.08 -49.42 -3.30
N ASN A 165 -20.16 -48.83 -2.10
CA ASN A 165 -21.30 -48.13 -1.46
C ASN A 165 -20.80 -47.33 -0.24
N GLU A 166 -21.57 -46.36 0.29
CA GLU A 166 -21.21 -45.42 1.38
C GLU A 166 -20.76 -46.06 2.72
N SER A 167 -20.66 -47.39 2.83
CA SER A 167 -20.29 -48.12 4.05
C SER A 167 -19.41 -49.35 3.81
N SER A 168 -18.90 -49.58 2.59
CA SER A 168 -18.00 -50.71 2.28
C SER A 168 -16.77 -50.28 1.48
N ILE A 169 -15.60 -50.64 1.99
CA ILE A 169 -14.27 -50.27 1.48
C ILE A 169 -13.55 -51.54 1.03
N VAL A 170 -12.91 -51.49 -0.14
CA VAL A 170 -11.96 -52.53 -0.58
C VAL A 170 -10.55 -51.96 -0.54
N LEU A 171 -9.63 -52.67 0.13
CA LEU A 171 -8.22 -52.31 0.23
C LEU A 171 -7.34 -53.45 -0.26
N TYR A 172 -6.13 -53.13 -0.71
CA TYR A 172 -5.17 -54.12 -1.14
C TYR A 172 -4.10 -54.36 -0.07
N ASN A 173 -3.81 -55.63 0.19
CA ASN A 173 -2.83 -56.04 1.19
C ASN A 173 -1.47 -55.37 0.97
N SER A 174 -0.87 -54.83 2.05
CA SER A 174 0.42 -54.15 2.06
C SER A 174 0.51 -52.86 1.21
N PHE A 175 -0.64 -52.33 0.76
CA PHE A 175 -0.72 -51.13 -0.07
C PHE A 175 -1.42 -50.01 0.71
N PRO A 176 -0.69 -49.04 1.28
CA PRO A 176 -1.28 -47.97 2.07
C PRO A 176 -2.15 -47.06 1.23
N CYS A 177 -3.18 -46.50 1.84
CA CYS A 177 -4.08 -45.54 1.22
C CYS A 177 -4.11 -44.28 2.08
N HIS A 178 -3.90 -43.12 1.47
CA HIS A 178 -4.13 -41.86 2.15
C HIS A 178 -5.64 -41.71 2.41
N PHE A 179 -5.98 -41.23 3.60
CA PHE A 179 -7.36 -40.95 3.96
C PHE A 179 -7.52 -39.52 4.45
N ASP A 180 -8.70 -38.97 4.26
CA ASP A 180 -9.11 -37.69 4.83
C ASP A 180 -10.52 -37.83 5.44
N ILE A 181 -10.90 -36.88 6.29
CA ILE A 181 -12.22 -36.84 6.92
C ILE A 181 -12.98 -35.64 6.40
N ASP A 182 -14.09 -35.92 5.71
CA ASP A 182 -15.05 -34.89 5.31
C ASP A 182 -16.01 -34.61 6.47
N PHE A 183 -15.97 -33.39 7.00
CA PHE A 183 -16.87 -32.89 8.03
C PHE A 183 -18.00 -32.11 7.38
N ILE A 184 -19.16 -32.75 7.24
CA ILE A 184 -20.29 -32.20 6.50
C ILE A 184 -21.17 -31.42 7.47
N GLY A 185 -21.47 -30.17 7.12
CA GLY A 185 -22.36 -29.31 7.90
C GLY A 185 -22.59 -27.98 7.20
N ASN A 186 -22.88 -26.93 7.98
CA ASN A 186 -22.89 -25.58 7.43
C ASN A 186 -21.45 -25.14 7.03
N ASN A 187 -21.31 -24.05 6.28
CA ASN A 187 -19.99 -23.55 5.86
C ASN A 187 -19.10 -23.05 7.01
N TYR A 188 -19.57 -23.17 8.25
CA TYR A 188 -18.92 -22.65 9.45
C TYR A 188 -18.56 -23.77 10.43
N VAL A 189 -18.53 -25.06 10.04
CA VAL A 189 -18.10 -26.13 10.95
C VAL A 189 -16.71 -25.82 11.50
N THR A 190 -16.67 -25.46 12.77
CA THR A 190 -15.46 -25.04 13.49
C THR A 190 -14.79 -26.20 14.21
N GLU A 191 -15.57 -27.24 14.49
CA GLU A 191 -15.22 -28.37 15.33
C GLU A 191 -14.90 -29.59 14.44
N LYS A 192 -13.63 -30.00 14.38
CA LYS A 192 -13.10 -30.98 13.42
C LYS A 192 -12.32 -32.12 14.08
N GLU A 193 -12.62 -32.42 15.34
CA GLU A 193 -12.01 -33.56 16.03
C GLU A 193 -12.66 -34.87 15.58
N TYR A 194 -11.86 -35.94 15.47
CA TYR A 194 -12.37 -37.27 15.14
C TYR A 194 -11.51 -38.34 15.82
N SER A 195 -12.07 -39.54 15.93
CA SER A 195 -11.32 -40.75 16.25
C SER A 195 -11.68 -41.88 15.29
N LEU A 196 -10.66 -42.65 14.94
CA LEU A 196 -10.76 -43.86 14.13
C LEU A 196 -10.48 -45.07 15.01
N ASP A 197 -11.49 -45.90 15.21
CA ASP A 197 -11.34 -47.21 15.83
C ASP A 197 -11.28 -48.30 14.76
N TYR A 198 -10.31 -49.21 14.88
CA TYR A 198 -10.02 -50.22 13.88
C TYR A 198 -9.25 -51.40 14.49
N ASP A 199 -9.31 -52.55 13.82
CA ASP A 199 -8.56 -53.73 14.24
C ASP A 199 -7.08 -53.63 13.81
N LYS A 200 -6.19 -53.51 14.81
CA LYS A 200 -4.74 -53.38 14.63
C LYS A 200 -4.08 -54.64 14.06
N ASP A 201 -4.76 -55.78 14.10
CA ASP A 201 -4.27 -57.00 13.46
C ASP A 201 -4.43 -56.95 11.93
N TYR A 202 -5.29 -56.06 11.42
CA TYR A 202 -5.61 -55.94 9.99
C TYR A 202 -5.14 -54.62 9.39
N LEU A 203 -5.13 -53.53 10.16
CA LEU A 203 -4.83 -52.18 9.67
C LEU A 203 -3.82 -51.48 10.59
N SER A 204 -2.96 -50.64 10.03
CA SER A 204 -2.22 -49.61 10.78
C SER A 204 -2.54 -48.22 10.23
N VAL A 205 -2.58 -47.22 11.11
CA VAL A 205 -2.81 -45.81 10.73
C VAL A 205 -1.64 -44.98 11.20
N GLU A 206 -0.95 -44.31 10.27
CA GLU A 206 0.20 -43.45 10.56
C GLU A 206 0.28 -42.30 9.55
N ASN A 207 0.48 -41.08 10.02
CA ASN A 207 0.69 -39.87 9.19
C ASN A 207 -0.37 -39.65 8.07
N GLY A 208 -1.64 -39.99 8.32
CA GLY A 208 -2.73 -39.86 7.33
C GLY A 208 -2.83 -41.03 6.35
N TYR A 209 -2.08 -42.11 6.57
CA TYR A 209 -2.13 -43.32 5.75
C TYR A 209 -2.70 -44.48 6.53
N LEU A 210 -3.61 -45.22 5.88
CA LEU A 210 -4.18 -46.46 6.35
C LEU A 210 -3.55 -47.63 5.59
N THR A 211 -2.83 -48.50 6.29
CA THR A 211 -2.03 -49.59 5.72
C THR A 211 -2.64 -50.95 6.06
N PRO A 212 -3.09 -51.73 5.06
CA PRO A 212 -3.55 -53.09 5.27
C PRO A 212 -2.39 -54.07 5.54
N LEU A 213 -2.50 -54.85 6.60
CA LEU A 213 -1.43 -55.75 7.07
C LEU A 213 -1.62 -57.20 6.61
N LYS A 214 -2.87 -57.68 6.54
CA LYS A 214 -3.20 -59.04 6.10
C LYS A 214 -4.55 -59.10 5.39
N LYS A 215 -4.71 -60.08 4.50
CA LYS A 215 -5.97 -60.37 3.79
C LYS A 215 -7.09 -60.75 4.78
N GLY A 216 -8.32 -60.35 4.47
CA GLY A 216 -9.51 -60.69 5.26
C GLY A 216 -10.50 -59.55 5.37
N LYS A 217 -11.46 -59.66 6.28
CA LYS A 217 -12.47 -58.64 6.53
C LYS A 217 -12.28 -58.02 7.91
N THR A 218 -12.45 -56.72 8.01
CA THR A 218 -12.42 -55.94 9.26
C THR A 218 -13.39 -54.77 9.15
N SER A 219 -13.40 -53.86 10.13
CA SER A 219 -14.18 -52.62 10.06
C SER A 219 -13.40 -51.44 10.62
N ILE A 220 -13.76 -50.26 10.13
CA ILE A 220 -13.31 -48.98 10.67
C ILE A 220 -14.54 -48.28 11.23
N ASN A 221 -14.46 -47.82 12.47
CA ASN A 221 -15.49 -46.99 13.08
C ASN A 221 -14.97 -45.55 13.23
N LEU A 222 -15.56 -44.64 12.48
CA LEU A 222 -15.25 -43.21 12.52
C LEU A 222 -16.24 -42.51 13.45
N THR A 223 -15.73 -41.85 14.48
CA THR A 223 -16.55 -41.09 15.43
C THR A 223 -16.09 -39.65 15.53
N THR A 224 -17.03 -38.72 15.62
CA THR A 224 -16.77 -37.31 15.94
C THR A 224 -17.90 -36.82 16.84
N TYR A 225 -17.61 -36.11 17.93
CA TYR A 225 -18.61 -35.58 18.87
C TYR A 225 -19.81 -36.53 19.12
N ASN A 226 -20.95 -36.29 18.46
CA ASN A 226 -22.19 -37.09 18.59
C ASN A 226 -22.49 -38.00 17.38
N LEU A 227 -21.59 -38.10 16.41
CA LEU A 227 -21.72 -38.88 15.18
C LEU A 227 -20.82 -40.12 15.25
N ASN A 228 -21.33 -41.22 14.69
CA ASN A 228 -20.64 -42.49 14.57
C ASN A 228 -21.00 -43.10 13.21
N LYS A 229 -19.98 -43.50 12.43
CA LYS A 229 -20.14 -44.12 11.13
C LYS A 229 -19.18 -45.30 10.97
N GLN A 230 -19.73 -46.49 10.78
CA GLN A 230 -18.95 -47.71 10.57
C GLN A 230 -18.80 -48.04 9.09
N TYR A 231 -17.59 -48.45 8.70
CA TYR A 231 -17.24 -48.92 7.38
C TYR A 231 -16.78 -50.38 7.45
N GLU A 232 -17.38 -51.24 6.65
CA GLU A 232 -16.88 -52.61 6.43
C GLU A 232 -15.68 -52.56 5.48
N VAL A 233 -14.58 -53.22 5.84
CA VAL A 233 -13.33 -53.23 5.07
C VAL A 233 -13.02 -54.64 4.60
N ASN A 234 -12.88 -54.84 3.30
CA ASN A 234 -12.44 -56.09 2.70
C ASN A 234 -11.04 -55.93 2.12
N ILE A 235 -10.07 -56.65 2.68
CA ILE A 235 -8.66 -56.61 2.29
C ILE A 235 -8.36 -57.78 1.36
N THR A 236 -8.10 -57.48 0.09
CA THR A 236 -7.82 -58.47 -0.96
C THR A 236 -6.38 -58.39 -1.47
N GLU A 237 -5.98 -59.33 -2.32
CA GLU A 237 -4.71 -59.23 -3.02
C GLU A 237 -4.75 -58.13 -4.08
N ASN A 238 -3.64 -57.43 -4.26
CA ASN A 238 -3.49 -56.46 -5.34
C ASN A 238 -3.48 -57.22 -6.69
N PRO A 239 -4.40 -56.92 -7.63
CA PRO A 239 -4.40 -57.58 -8.95
C PRO A 239 -3.12 -57.30 -9.77
N ASP A 240 -2.37 -56.25 -9.44
CA ASP A 240 -1.14 -55.83 -10.11
C ASP A 240 0.14 -56.27 -9.38
N LYS A 241 0.05 -57.25 -8.46
CA LYS A 241 1.16 -57.69 -7.61
C LYS A 241 2.42 -58.13 -8.37
N ASP A 242 2.28 -58.62 -9.61
CA ASP A 242 3.43 -59.07 -10.41
C ASP A 242 4.23 -57.90 -11.03
N LYS A 243 3.77 -56.65 -10.90
CA LYS A 243 4.42 -55.45 -11.45
C LYS A 243 5.38 -54.81 -10.44
N VAL A 244 6.66 -55.15 -10.55
CA VAL A 244 7.71 -54.77 -9.59
C VAL A 244 8.29 -53.37 -9.83
N ILE A 245 8.51 -52.60 -8.77
CA ILE A 245 9.26 -51.32 -8.79
C ILE A 245 10.61 -51.51 -8.09
N THR A 246 11.70 -51.25 -8.81
CA THR A 246 13.07 -51.40 -8.28
C THR A 246 13.71 -50.10 -7.83
N SER A 247 13.34 -48.95 -8.40
CA SER A 247 13.88 -47.66 -7.98
C SER A 247 12.95 -46.47 -8.25
N LEU A 248 13.19 -45.40 -7.48
CA LEU A 248 12.49 -44.13 -7.47
C LEU A 248 13.50 -43.02 -7.80
N LYS A 249 13.16 -42.09 -8.70
CA LYS A 249 13.94 -40.87 -8.94
C LYS A 249 13.06 -39.64 -8.94
N LEU A 250 13.59 -38.57 -8.37
CA LEU A 250 13.03 -37.22 -8.38
C LEU A 250 13.88 -36.33 -9.29
N ASP A 251 13.31 -35.24 -9.78
CA ASP A 251 14.06 -34.29 -10.61
C ASP A 251 15.16 -33.57 -9.80
N SER A 252 14.94 -33.38 -8.49
CA SER A 252 15.92 -32.86 -7.54
C SER A 252 15.61 -33.37 -6.12
N ASN A 253 16.65 -33.56 -5.30
CA ASN A 253 16.54 -33.86 -3.87
C ASN A 253 16.57 -32.61 -2.97
N GLU A 254 16.81 -31.44 -3.56
CA GLU A 254 16.71 -30.12 -2.91
C GLU A 254 15.68 -29.28 -3.68
N LEU A 255 14.65 -28.81 -2.98
CA LEU A 255 13.54 -28.04 -3.54
C LEU A 255 13.41 -26.69 -2.82
N GLN A 256 12.99 -25.67 -3.54
CA GLN A 256 12.56 -24.41 -2.93
C GLN A 256 11.10 -24.53 -2.48
N VAL A 257 10.69 -23.78 -1.46
CA VAL A 257 9.28 -23.71 -1.05
C VAL A 257 8.40 -23.39 -2.27
N TYR A 258 7.29 -24.11 -2.41
CA TYR A 258 6.33 -24.15 -3.53
C TYR A 258 6.81 -24.79 -4.83
N ALA A 259 8.06 -25.24 -4.92
CA ALA A 259 8.50 -26.00 -6.08
C ALA A 259 7.84 -27.38 -6.14
N THR A 260 7.55 -27.84 -7.35
CA THR A 260 7.02 -29.18 -7.61
C THR A 260 8.08 -30.07 -8.24
N SER A 261 8.13 -31.35 -7.88
CA SER A 261 8.98 -32.34 -8.54
C SER A 261 8.18 -33.55 -8.98
N LYS A 262 8.44 -34.05 -10.19
CA LYS A 262 7.80 -35.27 -10.68
C LYS A 262 8.52 -36.50 -10.15
N VAL A 263 7.72 -37.51 -9.85
CA VAL A 263 8.22 -38.81 -9.38
C VAL A 263 8.26 -39.78 -10.54
N LYS A 264 9.46 -40.28 -10.85
CA LYS A 264 9.70 -41.33 -11.85
C LYS A 264 10.06 -42.63 -11.17
N ILE A 265 9.55 -43.73 -11.73
CA ILE A 265 9.72 -45.08 -11.20
C ILE A 265 10.30 -46.00 -12.27
N PHE A 266 11.09 -46.97 -11.82
CA PHE A 266 11.85 -47.84 -12.71
C PHE A 266 11.75 -49.30 -12.29
N ASN A 267 11.75 -50.19 -13.27
CA ASN A 267 12.02 -51.63 -13.09
C ASN A 267 13.28 -51.98 -13.88
N ASN A 268 14.34 -52.39 -13.19
CA ASN A 268 15.62 -52.74 -13.78
C ASN A 268 16.12 -51.66 -14.76
N GLU A 269 16.16 -50.40 -14.30
CA GLU A 269 16.61 -49.21 -15.03
C GLU A 269 15.70 -48.72 -16.18
N VAL A 270 14.63 -49.44 -16.50
CA VAL A 270 13.64 -48.99 -17.47
C VAL A 270 12.55 -48.18 -16.75
N GLU A 271 12.31 -46.94 -17.19
CA GLU A 271 11.21 -46.14 -16.67
C GLU A 271 9.88 -46.81 -17.02
N ILE A 272 9.05 -47.03 -16.02
CA ILE A 272 7.76 -47.70 -16.17
C ILE A 272 6.61 -46.79 -15.77
N LYS A 273 5.43 -47.09 -16.30
CA LYS A 273 4.18 -46.45 -15.87
C LYS A 273 3.31 -47.49 -15.20
N GLN A 274 3.31 -47.45 -13.87
CA GLN A 274 2.41 -48.25 -13.05
C GLN A 274 1.88 -47.43 -11.89
N ASN A 275 0.94 -48.02 -11.18
CA ASN A 275 0.33 -47.42 -10.01
C ASN A 275 1.25 -47.65 -8.80
N PHE A 276 1.31 -46.65 -7.93
CA PHE A 276 2.05 -46.65 -6.68
C PHE A 276 1.43 -45.59 -5.78
N VAL A 277 1.69 -45.70 -4.48
CA VAL A 277 1.30 -44.67 -3.51
C VAL A 277 2.56 -43.99 -3.02
N LEU A 278 2.49 -42.67 -2.87
CA LEU A 278 3.53 -41.89 -2.24
C LEU A 278 3.02 -41.45 -0.87
N SER A 279 3.93 -41.42 0.11
CA SER A 279 3.71 -40.76 1.38
C SER A 279 4.87 -39.84 1.72
N SER A 280 4.59 -38.89 2.61
CA SER A 280 5.59 -38.00 3.17
C SER A 280 5.66 -38.22 4.67
N SER A 281 6.88 -38.23 5.21
CA SER A 281 7.08 -38.25 6.66
C SER A 281 6.57 -36.97 7.35
N ASN A 282 6.36 -35.88 6.61
CA ASN A 282 5.79 -34.64 7.13
C ASN A 282 5.09 -33.84 6.01
N LEU A 283 3.76 -33.89 5.99
CA LEU A 283 2.92 -33.20 5.01
C LEU A 283 3.00 -31.66 5.09
N ASN A 284 3.44 -31.11 6.23
CA ASN A 284 3.65 -29.67 6.37
C ASN A 284 4.94 -29.19 5.69
N ILE A 285 5.87 -30.10 5.38
CA ILE A 285 7.15 -29.79 4.70
C ILE A 285 7.06 -30.15 3.22
N VAL A 286 6.58 -31.36 2.89
CA VAL A 286 6.36 -31.79 1.52
C VAL A 286 5.01 -32.49 1.42
N SER A 287 4.12 -31.95 0.59
CA SER A 287 2.86 -32.60 0.24
C SER A 287 3.02 -33.47 -1.00
N VAL A 288 2.09 -34.41 -1.17
CA VAL A 288 2.14 -35.45 -2.17
C VAL A 288 0.83 -35.47 -2.94
N ASP A 289 0.91 -35.41 -4.26
CA ASP A 289 -0.22 -35.70 -5.15
C ASP A 289 0.06 -37.05 -5.83
N SER A 290 -0.55 -38.10 -5.28
CA SER A 290 -0.43 -39.46 -5.79
C SER A 290 -1.05 -39.63 -7.19
N ASN A 291 -2.04 -38.80 -7.56
CA ASN A 291 -2.68 -38.85 -8.87
C ASN A 291 -1.80 -38.21 -9.95
N ALA A 292 -1.23 -37.04 -9.64
CA ALA A 292 -0.33 -36.33 -10.54
C ALA A 292 1.11 -36.87 -10.53
N ARG A 293 1.43 -37.80 -9.60
CA ARG A 293 2.78 -38.35 -9.37
C ARG A 293 3.79 -37.23 -9.11
N THR A 294 3.38 -36.26 -8.31
CA THR A 294 4.17 -35.06 -8.00
C THR A 294 4.24 -34.85 -6.50
N ILE A 295 5.36 -34.28 -6.06
CA ILE A 295 5.51 -33.74 -4.71
C ILE A 295 5.57 -32.21 -4.79
N ILE A 296 5.08 -31.54 -3.75
CA ILE A 296 5.08 -30.07 -3.64
C ILE A 296 5.78 -29.70 -2.33
N ALA A 297 6.79 -28.84 -2.42
CA ALA A 297 7.44 -28.29 -1.24
C ALA A 297 6.52 -27.26 -0.56
N VAL A 298 6.19 -27.46 0.71
CA VAL A 298 5.22 -26.64 1.47
C VAL A 298 5.93 -25.68 2.43
N SER A 299 6.92 -26.15 3.18
CA SER A 299 7.69 -25.31 4.10
C SER A 299 9.13 -25.81 4.23
N ALA A 300 10.03 -24.94 4.69
CA ALA A 300 11.44 -25.26 4.83
C ALA A 300 11.68 -26.35 5.88
N GLY A 301 12.58 -27.28 5.58
CA GLY A 301 12.87 -28.43 6.43
C GLY A 301 13.28 -29.66 5.64
N GLU A 302 13.31 -30.82 6.29
CA GLU A 302 13.60 -32.10 5.65
C GLU A 302 12.40 -33.05 5.80
N ALA A 303 12.07 -33.75 4.73
CA ALA A 303 11.06 -34.80 4.73
C ALA A 303 11.58 -36.02 3.96
N THR A 304 11.10 -37.20 4.35
CA THR A 304 11.32 -38.44 3.59
C THR A 304 10.08 -38.74 2.78
N ILE A 305 10.25 -38.92 1.48
CA ILE A 305 9.22 -39.42 0.59
C ILE A 305 9.36 -40.94 0.49
N THR A 306 8.28 -41.64 0.79
CA THR A 306 8.18 -43.09 0.71
C THR A 306 7.28 -43.46 -0.43
N LEU A 307 7.73 -44.38 -1.29
CA LEU A 307 6.94 -45.01 -2.33
C LEU A 307 6.57 -46.42 -1.91
N TYR A 308 5.30 -46.76 -2.10
CA TYR A 308 4.75 -48.09 -1.91
C TYR A 308 4.35 -48.69 -3.26
N GLY A 309 5.02 -49.79 -3.62
CA GLY A 309 4.80 -50.53 -4.86
C GLY A 309 3.71 -51.60 -4.74
N ASN A 310 3.28 -52.14 -5.88
CA ASN A 310 2.13 -53.07 -5.96
C ASN A 310 2.40 -54.44 -5.33
N ASN A 311 3.66 -54.81 -5.10
CA ASN A 311 4.08 -56.06 -4.49
C ASN A 311 4.57 -55.87 -3.04
N GLY A 312 4.23 -54.74 -2.41
CA GLY A 312 4.67 -54.40 -1.06
C GLY A 312 6.10 -53.85 -1.00
N GLU A 313 6.67 -53.40 -2.12
CA GLU A 313 7.96 -52.73 -2.13
C GLU A 313 7.88 -51.37 -1.43
N ILE A 314 8.89 -51.04 -0.65
CA ILE A 314 9.00 -49.75 0.04
C ILE A 314 10.32 -49.10 -0.36
N LEU A 315 10.24 -47.96 -1.04
CA LEU A 315 11.41 -47.17 -1.46
C LEU A 315 11.37 -45.79 -0.81
N ASN A 316 12.51 -45.31 -0.32
CA ASN A 316 12.59 -44.03 0.39
C ASN A 316 13.58 -43.08 -0.29
N THR A 317 13.26 -41.79 -0.30
CA THR A 317 14.20 -40.72 -0.68
C THR A 317 14.02 -39.51 0.24
N LYS A 318 15.12 -38.81 0.55
CA LYS A 318 15.09 -37.61 1.38
C LYS A 318 15.00 -36.37 0.51
N ILE A 319 14.17 -35.42 0.93
CA ILE A 319 14.00 -34.11 0.32
C ILE A 319 14.34 -33.04 1.34
N LYS A 320 15.16 -32.08 0.90
CA LYS A 320 15.45 -30.86 1.64
C LYS A 320 14.72 -29.70 0.98
N VAL A 321 13.90 -28.99 1.76
CA VAL A 321 13.19 -27.78 1.34
C VAL A 321 13.88 -26.56 1.92
N ILE A 322 14.24 -25.60 1.06
CA ILE A 322 14.92 -24.36 1.46
C ILE A 322 14.01 -23.14 1.32
N GLU A 323 14.08 -22.23 2.30
CA GLU A 323 13.35 -20.97 2.32
C GLU A 323 14.09 -19.93 1.46
N HIS A 324 13.44 -19.41 0.41
CA HIS A 324 13.92 -18.24 -0.33
C HIS A 324 12.83 -17.18 -0.35
N LEU A 325 12.71 -16.38 0.73
CA LEU A 325 11.76 -15.28 0.80
C LEU A 325 12.47 -13.94 1.03
N ASN A 326 13.22 -13.48 0.02
CA ASN A 326 13.57 -12.05 -0.02
C ASN A 326 12.31 -11.25 -0.36
N LYS A 327 11.69 -10.62 0.65
CA LYS A 327 10.44 -9.85 0.48
C LYS A 327 10.68 -8.59 -0.36
N PRO A 328 9.77 -8.23 -1.27
CA PRO A 328 9.86 -6.96 -1.99
C PRO A 328 9.78 -5.77 -1.02
N ILE A 329 10.52 -4.71 -1.34
CA ILE A 329 10.59 -3.49 -0.53
C ILE A 329 9.68 -2.43 -1.17
N VAL A 330 8.75 -1.91 -0.38
CA VAL A 330 7.87 -0.79 -0.76
C VAL A 330 8.47 0.51 -0.24
N THR A 331 8.72 1.46 -1.14
CA THR A 331 9.35 2.75 -0.80
C THR A 331 8.48 3.89 -1.30
N ILE A 332 8.16 4.83 -0.41
CA ILE A 332 7.47 6.09 -0.75
C ILE A 332 8.26 7.24 -0.11
N PRO A 333 8.66 8.28 -0.87
CA PRO A 333 9.28 9.47 -0.32
C PRO A 333 8.41 10.13 0.77
N GLY A 334 8.97 10.37 1.95
CA GLY A 334 8.26 10.99 3.07
C GLY A 334 7.45 10.00 3.94
N LEU A 335 7.48 8.70 3.63
CA LEU A 335 6.93 7.67 4.50
C LEU A 335 7.77 7.53 5.77
N ASN A 336 7.13 7.59 6.93
CA ASN A 336 7.76 7.39 8.22
C ASN A 336 6.89 6.48 9.09
N ASN A 337 7.42 5.33 9.52
CA ASN A 337 6.70 4.35 10.34
C ASN A 337 5.27 4.03 9.82
N ASN A 338 5.15 3.72 8.53
CA ASN A 338 3.88 3.44 7.83
C ASN A 338 2.88 4.61 7.79
N LEU A 339 3.29 5.83 8.16
CA LEU A 339 2.49 7.04 8.01
C LEU A 339 3.03 7.90 6.86
N LEU A 340 2.15 8.27 5.94
CA LEU A 340 2.39 9.20 4.86
C LEU A 340 1.52 10.45 5.08
N ASP A 341 2.15 11.55 5.47
CA ASP A 341 1.49 12.85 5.70
C ASP A 341 1.60 13.71 4.44
N LEU A 342 0.45 13.98 3.81
CA LEU A 342 0.32 14.72 2.56
C LEU A 342 -0.54 15.96 2.75
N LYS A 343 -0.39 16.92 1.83
CA LYS A 343 -1.34 18.01 1.64
C LYS A 343 -2.14 17.77 0.37
N ILE A 344 -3.35 18.34 0.30
CA ILE A 344 -4.14 18.33 -0.93
C ILE A 344 -3.27 18.80 -2.11
N TYR A 345 -3.32 18.06 -3.21
CA TYR A 345 -2.53 18.21 -4.44
C TYR A 345 -1.08 17.72 -4.40
N ASP A 346 -0.58 17.19 -3.28
CA ASP A 346 0.72 16.52 -3.27
C ASP A 346 0.72 15.31 -4.22
N LYS A 347 1.85 15.11 -4.89
CA LYS A 347 2.10 13.97 -5.77
C LYS A 347 3.37 13.28 -5.35
N VAL A 348 3.27 12.00 -5.00
CA VAL A 348 4.38 11.22 -4.47
C VAL A 348 4.48 9.88 -5.21
N PRO A 349 5.66 9.50 -5.73
CA PRO A 349 5.81 8.22 -6.42
C PRO A 349 5.84 7.04 -5.43
N LEU A 350 5.24 5.93 -5.83
CA LEU A 350 5.31 4.62 -5.19
C LEU A 350 6.35 3.76 -5.92
N PHE A 351 7.37 3.30 -5.19
CA PHE A 351 8.39 2.40 -5.72
C PHE A 351 8.28 1.02 -5.08
N ILE A 352 8.43 -0.02 -5.90
CA ILE A 352 8.50 -1.41 -5.44
C ILE A 352 9.76 -2.04 -6.02
N SER A 353 10.61 -2.54 -5.13
CA SER A 353 11.84 -3.23 -5.50
C SER A 353 11.67 -4.73 -5.29
N PHE A 354 11.78 -5.50 -6.38
CA PHE A 354 11.76 -6.96 -6.38
C PHE A 354 13.20 -7.49 -6.38
N PRO A 355 13.64 -8.20 -5.33
CA PRO A 355 14.94 -8.86 -5.30
C PRO A 355 15.06 -9.95 -6.38
N GLU A 356 16.26 -10.23 -6.90
CA GLU A 356 16.46 -11.23 -7.98
C GLU A 356 15.94 -12.64 -7.60
N GLU A 357 16.07 -13.02 -6.33
CA GLU A 357 15.68 -14.34 -5.80
C GLU A 357 14.25 -14.35 -5.20
N THR A 358 13.40 -13.38 -5.53
CA THR A 358 12.04 -13.27 -4.97
C THR A 358 11.03 -14.09 -5.77
N THR A 359 10.10 -14.76 -5.09
CA THR A 359 8.99 -15.49 -5.71
C THR A 359 7.79 -14.60 -6.03
N TYR A 360 7.79 -13.34 -5.57
CA TYR A 360 6.76 -12.35 -5.86
C TYR A 360 6.93 -11.78 -7.26
N LYS A 361 5.92 -11.91 -8.11
CA LYS A 361 6.01 -11.51 -9.54
C LYS A 361 5.20 -10.27 -9.87
N SER A 362 4.26 -9.90 -9.02
CA SER A 362 3.35 -8.78 -9.27
C SER A 362 2.90 -8.11 -7.99
N TYR A 363 2.28 -6.96 -8.13
CA TYR A 363 1.62 -6.28 -7.04
C TYR A 363 0.31 -5.66 -7.52
N SER A 364 -0.59 -5.45 -6.58
CA SER A 364 -1.78 -4.62 -6.75
C SER A 364 -1.87 -3.63 -5.60
N VAL A 365 -2.48 -2.47 -5.86
CA VAL A 365 -2.70 -1.45 -4.83
C VAL A 365 -4.19 -1.29 -4.61
N ILE A 366 -4.60 -1.30 -3.35
CA ILE A 366 -5.96 -1.03 -2.91
C ILE A 366 -5.92 0.24 -2.08
N ILE A 367 -6.82 1.17 -2.37
CA ILE A 367 -7.00 2.41 -1.61
C ILE A 367 -8.40 2.33 -1.03
N ASP A 368 -8.50 2.45 0.29
CA ASP A 368 -9.77 2.30 1.00
C ASP A 368 -10.76 3.43 0.64
N ASP A 369 -10.28 4.67 0.55
CA ASP A 369 -11.07 5.82 0.09
C ASP A 369 -10.37 6.56 -1.07
N THR A 370 -10.84 6.29 -2.29
CA THR A 370 -10.33 6.92 -3.52
C THR A 370 -10.75 8.38 -3.69
N SER A 371 -11.64 8.89 -2.85
CA SER A 371 -11.98 10.32 -2.83
C SER A 371 -10.90 11.17 -2.14
N ILE A 372 -10.09 10.55 -1.28
CA ILE A 372 -9.00 11.20 -0.52
C ILE A 372 -7.70 11.18 -1.33
N ILE A 373 -7.33 10.02 -1.89
CA ILE A 373 -6.15 9.87 -2.76
C ILE A 373 -6.46 9.01 -3.99
N THR A 374 -5.73 9.23 -5.08
CA THR A 374 -5.74 8.32 -6.25
C THR A 374 -4.33 7.88 -6.60
N LEU A 375 -4.20 6.72 -7.23
CA LEU A 375 -2.95 6.22 -7.79
C LEU A 375 -3.08 6.11 -9.32
N ASN A 376 -2.28 6.88 -10.06
CA ASN A 376 -2.17 6.78 -11.52
C ASN A 376 -0.69 6.68 -11.89
N ASP A 377 -0.30 5.71 -12.71
CA ASP A 377 1.09 5.46 -13.13
C ASP A 377 2.09 5.46 -11.96
N ASN A 378 1.74 4.78 -10.86
CA ASN A 378 2.52 4.74 -9.61
C ASN A 378 2.70 6.09 -8.90
N ILE A 379 1.90 7.10 -9.24
CA ILE A 379 1.93 8.40 -8.58
C ILE A 379 0.69 8.53 -7.70
N ILE A 380 0.91 8.61 -6.39
CA ILE A 380 -0.12 8.89 -5.38
C ILE A 380 -0.42 10.40 -5.46
N SER A 381 -1.67 10.75 -5.74
CA SER A 381 -2.15 12.13 -5.79
C SER A 381 -3.16 12.37 -4.67
N ALA A 382 -2.91 13.37 -3.82
CA ALA A 382 -3.83 13.80 -2.78
C ALA A 382 -4.95 14.70 -3.35
N ILE A 383 -6.22 14.37 -3.08
CA ILE A 383 -7.39 15.00 -3.71
C ILE A 383 -8.22 15.78 -2.69
N LYS A 384 -8.52 15.14 -1.56
CA LYS A 384 -9.40 15.68 -0.51
C LYS A 384 -8.73 15.48 0.84
N ASP A 385 -9.01 16.39 1.78
CA ASP A 385 -8.62 16.20 3.17
C ASP A 385 -9.33 15.01 3.81
N GLY A 386 -8.63 14.35 4.71
CA GLY A 386 -9.09 13.15 5.41
C GLY A 386 -7.96 12.12 5.58
N SER A 387 -8.30 10.96 6.11
CA SER A 387 -7.36 9.84 6.28
C SER A 387 -7.87 8.62 5.53
N THR A 388 -6.96 7.90 4.85
CA THR A 388 -7.25 6.63 4.18
C THR A 388 -6.08 5.67 4.35
N THR A 389 -6.31 4.39 4.13
CA THR A 389 -5.25 3.38 4.05
C THR A 389 -4.96 3.04 2.60
N LEU A 390 -3.66 2.94 2.27
CA LEU A 390 -3.15 2.40 1.02
C LEU A 390 -2.54 1.02 1.32
N ARG A 391 -3.04 -0.02 0.67
CA ARG A 391 -2.56 -1.40 0.80
C ARG A 391 -1.85 -1.82 -0.47
N VAL A 392 -0.54 -2.08 -0.38
CA VAL A 392 0.22 -2.71 -1.46
C VAL A 392 0.21 -4.21 -1.24
N LYS A 393 -0.57 -4.94 -2.05
CA LYS A 393 -0.61 -6.41 -2.05
C LYS A 393 0.44 -6.92 -3.02
N LEU A 394 1.46 -7.57 -2.47
CA LEU A 394 2.50 -8.27 -3.21
C LEU A 394 2.05 -9.73 -3.36
N ASN A 395 1.91 -10.16 -4.61
CA ASN A 395 1.28 -11.44 -4.92
C ASN A 395 2.32 -12.44 -5.41
N ASN A 396 2.29 -13.62 -4.79
CA ASN A 396 2.74 -14.89 -5.34
C ASN A 396 1.48 -15.77 -5.48
N GLU A 397 1.45 -16.72 -6.42
CA GLU A 397 0.29 -17.58 -6.70
C GLU A 397 -0.24 -18.33 -5.45
N ASN A 398 0.58 -18.49 -4.40
CA ASN A 398 0.28 -19.22 -3.17
C ASN A 398 0.29 -18.38 -1.87
N GLU A 399 0.82 -17.14 -1.88
CA GLU A 399 0.96 -16.31 -0.68
C GLU A 399 0.81 -14.82 -1.02
N ASN A 400 0.08 -14.08 -0.18
CA ASN A 400 -0.12 -12.64 -0.32
C ASN A 400 0.53 -11.91 0.86
N TYR A 401 1.51 -11.07 0.57
CA TYR A 401 2.12 -10.17 1.55
C TYR A 401 1.57 -8.76 1.34
N THR A 402 1.03 -8.15 2.39
CA THR A 402 0.43 -6.80 2.30
C THR A 402 1.23 -5.81 3.12
N VAL A 403 1.63 -4.70 2.49
CA VAL A 403 2.16 -3.53 3.17
C VAL A 403 1.06 -2.49 3.30
N GLU A 404 0.70 -2.15 4.54
CA GLU A 404 -0.31 -1.13 4.83
C GLU A 404 0.33 0.21 5.18
N ILE A 405 -0.17 1.27 4.56
CA ILE A 405 0.33 2.63 4.71
C ILE A 405 -0.86 3.53 5.05
N ASN A 406 -0.80 4.16 6.22
CA ASN A 406 -1.77 5.15 6.65
C ASN A 406 -1.44 6.48 5.95
N VAL A 407 -2.38 7.00 5.19
CA VAL A 407 -2.23 8.27 4.46
C VAL A 407 -3.14 9.31 5.10
N VAL A 408 -2.55 10.42 5.54
CA VAL A 408 -3.29 11.55 6.09
C VAL A 408 -3.13 12.73 5.12
N VAL A 409 -4.23 13.21 4.57
CA VAL A 409 -4.27 14.40 3.71
C VAL A 409 -4.83 15.57 4.50
N ARG A 410 -4.06 16.64 4.63
CA ARG A 410 -4.48 17.85 5.34
C ARG A 410 -5.00 18.91 4.37
N GLN A 411 -6.03 19.66 4.80
CA GLN A 411 -6.59 20.77 4.02
C GLN A 411 -5.52 21.77 3.60
N SER A 412 -5.60 22.17 2.34
CA SER A 412 -5.03 23.43 1.88
C SER A 412 -6.00 24.56 2.29
N THR A 413 -5.51 25.52 3.04
CA THR A 413 -6.24 26.75 3.45
C THR A 413 -6.66 27.60 2.25
N ILE A 414 -6.09 27.32 1.08
CA ILE A 414 -6.33 28.03 -0.16
C ILE A 414 -7.10 27.10 -1.10
N SER A 415 -8.36 27.45 -1.40
CA SER A 415 -9.30 26.66 -2.21
C SER A 415 -8.86 26.38 -3.65
N ASN A 416 -7.78 27.02 -4.10
CA ASN A 416 -7.16 26.73 -5.39
C ASN A 416 -5.66 27.04 -5.36
N PHE A 417 -4.90 26.24 -4.63
CA PHE A 417 -3.46 26.46 -4.41
C PHE A 417 -2.66 26.59 -5.72
N SER A 418 -3.03 25.84 -6.77
CA SER A 418 -2.39 25.95 -8.09
C SER A 418 -2.62 27.32 -8.73
N LYS A 419 -3.86 27.83 -8.70
CA LYS A 419 -4.16 29.20 -9.16
C LYS A 419 -3.48 30.24 -8.29
N PHE A 420 -3.42 30.04 -6.98
CA PHE A 420 -2.75 30.97 -6.06
C PHE A 420 -1.23 31.01 -6.30
N ALA A 421 -0.57 29.85 -6.41
CA ALA A 421 0.86 29.77 -6.74
C ALA A 421 1.16 30.40 -8.12
N PHE A 422 0.25 30.23 -9.08
CA PHE A 422 0.33 30.92 -10.37
C PHE A 422 0.17 32.44 -10.24
N LEU A 423 -0.76 32.92 -9.41
CA LEU A 423 -0.90 34.34 -9.10
C LEU A 423 0.36 34.90 -8.44
N ILE A 424 0.92 34.21 -7.43
CA ILE A 424 2.18 34.59 -6.77
C ILE A 424 3.31 34.72 -7.79
N ARG A 425 3.43 33.78 -8.73
CA ARG A 425 4.41 33.85 -9.82
C ARG A 425 4.23 35.11 -10.66
N LYS A 426 3.00 35.45 -11.06
CA LYS A 426 2.70 36.64 -11.86
C LYS A 426 2.85 37.95 -11.08
N SER A 427 2.52 37.98 -9.79
CA SER A 427 2.59 39.19 -8.99
C SER A 427 4.01 39.47 -8.48
N ILE A 428 4.72 38.47 -7.96
CA ILE A 428 6.06 38.67 -7.39
C ILE A 428 7.12 38.57 -8.48
N GLY A 429 7.12 37.48 -9.26
CA GLY A 429 8.13 37.19 -10.26
C GLY A 429 8.16 38.20 -11.41
N HIS A 430 6.98 38.52 -11.95
CA HIS A 430 6.81 39.46 -13.07
C HIS A 430 6.61 40.90 -12.57
N LEU A 431 5.42 41.22 -12.04
CA LEU A 431 5.06 42.61 -11.72
C LEU A 431 6.01 43.29 -10.70
N MET A 432 6.29 42.65 -9.56
CA MET A 432 7.05 43.27 -8.47
C MET A 432 8.56 43.37 -8.76
N SER A 433 9.15 42.32 -9.35
CA SER A 433 10.56 42.35 -9.76
C SER A 433 10.82 43.46 -10.78
N PHE A 434 9.93 43.63 -11.76
CA PHE A 434 10.04 44.69 -12.75
C PHE A 434 9.72 46.08 -12.17
N PHE A 435 8.83 46.18 -11.17
CA PHE A 435 8.63 47.42 -10.41
C PHE A 435 9.90 47.84 -9.66
N ALA A 436 10.56 46.91 -8.96
CA ALA A 436 11.84 47.18 -8.30
C ALA A 436 12.93 47.57 -9.32
N LEU A 437 12.96 46.92 -10.48
CA LEU A 437 13.85 47.27 -11.58
C LEU A 437 13.58 48.68 -12.10
N GLY A 438 12.32 49.07 -12.25
CA GLY A 438 11.91 50.42 -12.68
C GLY A 438 12.36 51.51 -11.70
N LEU A 439 12.25 51.26 -10.39
CA LEU A 439 12.76 52.17 -9.36
C LEU A 439 14.27 52.36 -9.48
N LEU A 440 15.02 51.25 -9.56
CA LEU A 440 16.47 51.25 -9.64
C LEU A 440 16.97 51.86 -10.95
N ALA A 441 16.30 51.58 -12.08
CA ALA A 441 16.61 52.17 -13.38
C ALA A 441 16.44 53.69 -13.31
N PHE A 442 15.27 54.18 -12.90
CA PHE A 442 15.01 55.62 -12.79
C PHE A 442 16.07 56.33 -11.95
N LEU A 443 16.37 55.79 -10.75
CA LEU A 443 17.38 56.38 -9.86
C LEU A 443 18.80 56.31 -10.44
N THR A 444 19.16 55.21 -11.09
CA THR A 444 20.46 55.04 -11.77
C THR A 444 20.64 56.11 -12.84
N PHE A 445 19.67 56.26 -13.74
CA PHE A 445 19.77 57.22 -14.83
C PHE A 445 19.66 58.68 -14.32
N TYR A 446 18.85 58.92 -13.30
CA TYR A 446 18.75 60.22 -12.63
C TYR A 446 20.09 60.66 -12.05
N LEU A 447 20.78 59.77 -11.31
CA LEU A 447 22.06 60.05 -10.65
C LEU A 447 23.27 60.02 -11.62
N SER A 448 23.18 59.30 -12.73
CA SER A 448 24.36 58.96 -13.55
C SER A 448 24.60 59.81 -14.79
N PHE A 449 23.56 60.32 -15.46
CA PHE A 449 23.67 60.98 -16.78
C PHE A 449 23.32 62.49 -16.75
N GLY A 450 23.36 63.23 -17.88
CA GLY A 450 22.95 64.65 -18.04
C GLY A 450 21.54 64.85 -18.66
N LYS A 451 20.99 66.09 -18.65
CA LYS A 451 19.53 66.40 -18.73
C LYS A 451 18.72 65.91 -19.95
N SER A 452 19.26 65.70 -21.15
CA SER A 452 18.40 65.72 -22.35
C SER A 452 17.93 64.36 -22.91
N TYR A 453 18.55 63.22 -22.58
CA TYR A 453 18.22 61.92 -23.20
C TYR A 453 17.82 60.80 -22.22
N LYS A 454 17.85 61.06 -20.91
CA LYS A 454 17.72 60.02 -19.86
C LYS A 454 16.39 59.29 -19.90
N THR A 455 15.30 60.02 -20.09
CA THR A 455 13.94 59.49 -19.94
C THR A 455 13.62 58.51 -21.04
N LEU A 456 14.09 58.78 -22.27
CA LEU A 456 13.91 57.87 -23.40
C LEU A 456 14.66 56.55 -23.19
N PHE A 457 15.91 56.59 -22.72
CA PHE A 457 16.69 55.38 -22.43
C PHE A 457 16.07 54.54 -21.31
N VAL A 458 15.58 55.17 -20.24
CA VAL A 458 14.89 54.46 -19.14
C VAL A 458 13.64 53.76 -19.65
N ILE A 459 12.86 54.40 -20.52
CA ILE A 459 11.62 53.83 -21.06
C ILE A 459 11.92 52.67 -21.99
N LEU A 460 12.86 52.85 -22.92
CA LEU A 460 13.27 51.81 -23.88
C LEU A 460 13.86 50.59 -23.15
N TYR A 461 14.65 50.82 -22.10
CA TYR A 461 15.25 49.75 -21.32
C TYR A 461 14.20 48.78 -20.76
N GLY A 462 13.13 49.31 -20.18
CA GLY A 462 12.03 48.50 -19.61
C GLY A 462 11.38 47.56 -20.63
N PHE A 463 11.07 48.08 -21.82
CA PHE A 463 10.51 47.26 -22.89
C PHE A 463 11.51 46.22 -23.39
N THR A 464 12.78 46.61 -23.57
CA THR A 464 13.81 45.68 -24.06
C THR A 464 14.07 44.54 -23.09
N ILE A 465 14.13 44.79 -21.78
CA ILE A 465 14.43 43.75 -20.80
C ILE A 465 13.23 42.81 -20.59
N ALA A 466 12.00 43.34 -20.62
CA ALA A 466 10.77 42.53 -20.57
C ALA A 466 10.57 41.68 -21.83
N GLY A 467 10.87 42.24 -23.01
CA GLY A 467 10.84 41.46 -24.25
C GLY A 467 11.93 40.39 -24.29
N LEU A 468 13.13 40.71 -23.79
CA LEU A 468 14.25 39.78 -23.77
C LEU A 468 14.02 38.62 -22.79
N SER A 469 13.47 38.87 -21.60
CA SER A 469 13.14 37.81 -20.63
C SER A 469 12.17 36.79 -21.21
N GLU A 470 11.12 37.24 -21.90
CA GLU A 470 10.14 36.34 -22.52
C GLU A 470 10.69 35.64 -23.77
N LEU A 471 11.55 36.29 -24.54
CA LEU A 471 12.24 35.66 -25.68
C LEU A 471 13.12 34.49 -25.21
N ILE A 472 13.84 34.66 -24.10
CA ILE A 472 14.65 33.59 -23.49
C ILE A 472 13.77 32.42 -23.03
N GLN A 473 12.59 32.72 -22.47
CA GLN A 473 11.66 31.68 -22.02
C GLN A 473 11.11 30.82 -23.16
N ILE A 474 11.02 31.32 -24.40
CA ILE A 474 10.63 30.50 -25.57
C ILE A 474 11.63 29.36 -25.80
N LEU A 475 12.90 29.58 -25.48
CA LEU A 475 13.99 28.60 -25.67
C LEU A 475 14.18 27.71 -24.44
N THR A 476 13.38 27.90 -23.39
CA THR A 476 13.57 27.26 -22.09
C THR A 476 12.59 26.09 -21.90
N PRO A 477 13.05 24.87 -21.55
CA PRO A 477 12.18 23.71 -21.41
C PRO A 477 11.02 23.92 -20.42
N GLY A 478 9.80 23.57 -20.83
CA GLY A 478 8.60 23.68 -19.98
C GLY A 478 8.11 25.12 -19.74
N ARG A 479 8.62 26.10 -20.50
CA ARG A 479 8.17 27.49 -20.48
C ARG A 479 7.49 27.85 -21.80
N TYR A 480 6.66 28.89 -21.75
CA TYR A 480 6.04 29.49 -22.92
C TYR A 480 6.22 31.00 -22.79
N GLY A 481 6.90 31.62 -23.75
CA GLY A 481 6.97 33.09 -23.79
C GLY A 481 5.61 33.66 -24.20
N THR A 482 5.05 34.59 -23.41
CA THR A 482 3.73 35.16 -23.72
C THR A 482 3.76 36.68 -23.77
N ILE A 483 3.05 37.26 -24.75
CA ILE A 483 2.88 38.72 -24.87
C ILE A 483 2.18 39.29 -23.62
N GLN A 484 1.33 38.49 -22.97
CA GLN A 484 0.68 38.89 -21.72
C GLN A 484 1.70 39.12 -20.60
N ASP A 485 2.70 38.26 -20.48
CA ASP A 485 3.72 38.39 -19.44
C ASP A 485 4.67 39.57 -19.72
N VAL A 486 5.03 39.83 -20.99
CA VAL A 486 5.72 41.09 -21.39
C VAL A 486 4.91 42.32 -20.93
N GLY A 487 3.58 42.26 -21.09
CA GLY A 487 2.67 43.32 -20.67
C GLY A 487 2.69 43.54 -19.15
N ILE A 488 2.65 42.47 -18.36
CA ILE A 488 2.72 42.53 -16.88
C ILE A 488 4.06 43.10 -16.42
N ASP A 489 5.15 42.67 -17.03
CA ASP A 489 6.51 43.15 -16.73
C ASP A 489 6.65 44.65 -17.03
N CYS A 490 6.19 45.07 -18.20
CA CYS A 490 6.16 46.49 -18.58
C CYS A 490 5.29 47.32 -17.63
N LEU A 491 4.12 46.81 -17.24
CA LEU A 491 3.23 47.45 -16.27
C LEU A 491 3.93 47.71 -14.94
N GLY A 492 4.61 46.71 -14.38
CA GLY A 492 5.38 46.84 -13.15
C GLY A 492 6.47 47.90 -13.28
N TYR A 493 7.28 47.80 -14.32
CA TYR A 493 8.40 48.71 -14.57
C TYR A 493 7.97 50.17 -14.75
N TYR A 494 6.94 50.42 -15.57
CA TYR A 494 6.47 51.78 -15.84
C TYR A 494 5.69 52.39 -14.67
N ALA A 495 4.97 51.58 -13.89
CA ALA A 495 4.32 52.04 -12.66
C ALA A 495 5.34 52.65 -11.68
N ALA A 496 6.51 52.03 -11.53
CA ALA A 496 7.60 52.56 -10.70
C ALA A 496 8.13 53.92 -11.21
N ILE A 497 8.29 54.06 -12.53
CA ILE A 497 8.76 55.31 -13.14
C ILE A 497 7.75 56.44 -12.94
N VAL A 498 6.46 56.16 -13.13
CA VAL A 498 5.38 57.14 -12.90
C VAL A 498 5.38 57.58 -11.44
N LEU A 499 5.45 56.63 -10.50
CA LEU A 499 5.49 56.92 -9.07
C LEU A 499 6.64 57.86 -8.70
N LEU A 500 7.87 57.56 -9.14
CA LEU A 500 9.03 58.41 -8.86
C LEU A 500 8.93 59.77 -9.54
N SER A 501 8.41 59.82 -10.78
CA SER A 501 8.20 61.08 -11.49
C SER A 501 7.24 62.01 -10.76
N ILE A 502 6.17 61.46 -10.16
CA ILE A 502 5.23 62.20 -9.31
C ILE A 502 5.95 62.72 -8.05
N ILE A 503 6.71 61.86 -7.36
CA ILE A 503 7.44 62.23 -6.14
C ILE A 503 8.41 63.39 -6.40
N PHE A 504 9.24 63.28 -7.44
CA PHE A 504 10.20 64.34 -7.80
C PHE A 504 9.50 65.60 -8.34
N GLY A 505 8.38 65.45 -9.06
CA GLY A 505 7.56 66.56 -9.51
C GLY A 505 6.97 67.36 -8.35
N LEU A 506 6.46 66.68 -7.32
CA LEU A 506 5.99 67.28 -6.08
C LEU A 506 7.12 68.00 -5.33
N GLU A 507 8.32 67.39 -5.26
CA GLU A 507 9.48 68.04 -4.65
C GLU A 507 9.85 69.36 -5.35
N LEU A 508 9.85 69.36 -6.69
CA LEU A 508 10.12 70.56 -7.50
C LEU A 508 9.02 71.62 -7.31
N LEU A 509 7.75 71.21 -7.29
CA LEU A 509 6.63 72.11 -7.05
C LEU A 509 6.74 72.77 -5.67
N ILE A 510 7.06 72.01 -4.62
CA ILE A 510 7.27 72.53 -3.27
C ILE A 510 8.43 73.54 -3.25
N LYS A 511 9.54 73.26 -3.93
CA LYS A 511 10.68 74.20 -4.02
C LYS A 511 10.31 75.48 -4.78
N TYR A 512 9.56 75.36 -5.87
CA TYR A 512 9.05 76.51 -6.63
C TYR A 512 8.12 77.39 -5.78
N LEU A 513 7.16 76.78 -5.08
CA LEU A 513 6.25 77.49 -4.19
C LEU A 513 6.99 78.19 -3.03
N LYS A 514 8.03 77.56 -2.45
CA LYS A 514 8.88 78.20 -1.44
C LYS A 514 9.70 79.36 -2.00
N SER A 515 10.26 79.22 -3.21
CA SER A 515 10.99 80.30 -3.87
C SER A 515 10.12 81.50 -4.21
N LYS A 516 8.84 81.28 -4.52
CA LYS A 516 7.85 82.34 -4.80
C LYS A 516 7.34 83.04 -3.53
N LYS A 517 7.51 82.44 -2.34
CA LYS A 517 7.15 83.03 -1.06
C LYS A 517 8.28 83.88 -0.44
N ASN A 518 9.51 83.71 -0.93
CA ASN A 518 10.71 84.41 -0.48
C ASN A 518 11.20 85.50 -1.46
N ASN A 519 10.51 85.65 -2.60
CA ASN A 519 10.57 86.79 -3.52
C ASN A 519 9.25 87.54 -3.42
#